data_AF-A0AAQ4D2Y5-F1
#
_entry.id   AF-A0AAQ4D2Y5-F1
#
_cell.length_a   1.000
_cell.length_b   1.000
_cell.length_c   1.000
_cell.angle_alpha   90.00
_cell.angle_beta   90.00
_cell.angle_gamma   90.00
#
_symmetry.space_group_name_H-M   'P 1'
#
loop_
_entity.id
_entity.type
_entity.pdbx_description
1 polymer ?
#
loop_
_entity_poly.entity_id
_entity_poly.type
_entity_poly.pdbx_seq_one_letter_code
_entity_poly.pdbx_strand_id
1 'polypeptide(L)'
;MTATAASLSGRRKDSTRWKRPASVHEDVTDGRLSVGMNRIGDKVLDWCLENSDRRQYGMGVIGKLLQRSFRRDRITRDVRQQLEDIEDHRPYFTYWVTTVQVLITIISLAVYGCGPIGFHKTQRTSLVMVTTLTLQQVDFYEPDNFWVGPRAADLVHLGAKFTPCMRKDRRIHDSIAKDRRKERNTACCVRNDRSGCVQTSRDKCSEVISTWRKWNVSQPGPPRWVADPSAVGQDRGMTQRRLSGSVCGQDPRYCEEPASVFPFEWPDDITKWPVCRRSHASRKVPDAHMSCEVVGRPCCIGVYGECHITTRDYCDFVGGFFHEEAALCSQVSCLNDVCGMIPFINPEVPDQFYRLWTSLFLHAGIFHLLITVIVQLFVMRDLEKLAGPVRTAVIYMCSGVAGNLASAIFVPYRAEVGPAGSQFGLLACLFVEVIHCWQMLKRPSAALLKLGVGAAVLFLLGLLPWVDNYAHVFGFVFGFLLSYALLPYVSFGSYDRTAKVALIWACLIVSVALFVGLVLLFYVHPIYECSFCHYLNCLPLTRDLCDSHRINITRQDT
;
A
#
# COMPACT_ATOMS: atom_id res chain seq x y z
N MET A 1 -48.80 -67.02 -28.13
CA MET A 1 -50.06 -66.26 -28.10
C MET A 1 -49.85 -65.04 -27.22
N THR A 2 -49.93 -63.84 -27.81
CA THR A 2 -50.59 -62.60 -27.31
C THR A 2 -50.54 -62.25 -25.82
N ALA A 3 -50.36 -61.01 -25.35
CA ALA A 3 -50.16 -59.70 -25.97
C ALA A 3 -49.86 -58.65 -24.86
N THR A 4 -49.10 -57.59 -25.25
CA THR A 4 -49.18 -56.15 -24.89
C THR A 4 -49.48 -55.62 -23.48
N ALA A 5 -48.64 -54.69 -23.01
CA ALA A 5 -49.07 -53.39 -22.44
C ALA A 5 -47.95 -52.33 -22.58
N ALA A 6 -48.33 -51.07 -22.79
CA ALA A 6 -47.55 -50.00 -23.40
C ALA A 6 -47.01 -48.92 -22.42
N SER A 7 -46.12 -48.11 -22.99
CA SER A 7 -45.33 -46.99 -22.46
C SER A 7 -46.13 -45.77 -21.96
N LEU A 8 -45.63 -45.12 -20.89
CA LEU A 8 -45.98 -43.75 -20.49
C LEU A 8 -44.70 -42.95 -20.17
N SER A 9 -44.47 -41.91 -20.97
CA SER A 9 -43.37 -40.94 -20.92
C SER A 9 -43.72 -39.77 -19.97
N GLY A 10 -42.82 -39.45 -19.04
CA GLY A 10 -42.94 -38.34 -18.10
C GLY A 10 -42.28 -37.05 -18.60
N ARG A 11 -43.06 -35.95 -18.63
CA ARG A 11 -42.66 -34.57 -18.96
C ARG A 11 -41.60 -34.02 -17.98
N ARG A 12 -40.53 -33.42 -18.51
CA ARG A 12 -39.68 -32.44 -17.80
C ARG A 12 -40.09 -31.04 -18.24
N LYS A 13 -40.29 -30.13 -17.27
CA LYS A 13 -40.64 -28.72 -17.47
C LYS A 13 -39.44 -27.97 -18.07
N ASP A 14 -39.61 -27.40 -19.27
CA ASP A 14 -38.72 -26.38 -19.81
C ASP A 14 -39.01 -25.04 -19.12
N SER A 15 -37.98 -24.40 -18.55
CA SER A 15 -38.04 -22.99 -18.16
C SER A 15 -37.77 -22.13 -19.40
N THR A 16 -38.72 -21.27 -19.71
CA THR A 16 -38.71 -20.33 -20.81
C THR A 16 -37.65 -19.23 -20.59
N ARG A 17 -36.43 -19.47 -21.07
CA ARG A 17 -35.40 -18.44 -21.23
C ARG A 17 -35.57 -17.81 -22.63
N TRP A 18 -36.05 -16.57 -22.69
CA TRP A 18 -36.18 -15.81 -23.93
C TRP A 18 -34.83 -15.77 -24.68
N LYS A 19 -34.72 -16.51 -25.79
CA LYS A 19 -33.69 -16.34 -26.82
C LYS A 19 -34.31 -15.53 -27.96
N ARG A 20 -33.66 -14.46 -28.42
CA ARG A 20 -34.08 -13.79 -29.67
C ARG A 20 -33.51 -14.55 -30.87
N PRO A 21 -34.28 -14.73 -31.95
CA PRO A 21 -33.74 -15.29 -33.19
C PRO A 21 -32.77 -14.31 -33.86
N ALA A 22 -31.79 -14.87 -34.56
CA ALA A 22 -30.88 -14.10 -35.41
C ALA A 22 -31.68 -13.37 -36.50
N SER A 23 -31.26 -12.15 -36.82
CA SER A 23 -31.90 -11.25 -37.79
C SER A 23 -32.16 -11.95 -39.13
N VAL A 24 -33.43 -12.27 -39.40
CA VAL A 24 -33.93 -12.58 -40.73
C VAL A 24 -34.33 -11.25 -41.37
N HIS A 25 -33.69 -10.89 -42.47
CA HIS A 25 -34.20 -9.90 -43.40
C HIS A 25 -35.46 -10.49 -44.05
N GLU A 26 -36.64 -10.00 -43.71
CA GLU A 26 -37.86 -10.30 -44.46
C GLU A 26 -38.74 -9.05 -44.62
N ASP A 27 -39.35 -9.00 -45.80
CA ASP A 27 -39.95 -7.87 -46.48
C ASP A 27 -41.19 -7.28 -45.80
N VAL A 28 -41.39 -6.00 -46.12
CA VAL A 28 -42.54 -5.14 -45.85
C VAL A 28 -43.86 -5.82 -46.19
N THR A 29 -44.83 -5.86 -45.25
CA THR A 29 -46.26 -5.65 -45.55
C THR A 29 -47.04 -5.18 -44.30
N ASP A 30 -48.11 -4.46 -44.60
CA ASP A 30 -48.91 -3.53 -43.80
C ASP A 30 -49.82 -4.16 -42.72
N GLY A 31 -50.18 -3.39 -41.68
CA GLY A 31 -51.18 -3.81 -40.67
C GLY A 31 -51.11 -3.10 -39.32
N ARG A 32 -51.83 -1.98 -39.19
CA ARG A 32 -52.01 -1.16 -37.97
C ARG A 32 -52.40 -1.94 -36.70
N LEU A 33 -51.83 -1.51 -35.56
CA LEU A 33 -52.54 -1.26 -34.30
C LEU A 33 -51.67 -0.40 -33.37
N SER A 34 -52.08 0.84 -33.14
CA SER A 34 -51.42 1.80 -32.24
C SER A 34 -52.03 1.75 -30.84
N VAL A 35 -51.24 1.50 -29.80
CA VAL A 35 -51.52 2.01 -28.45
C VAL A 35 -50.21 2.35 -27.72
N GLY A 36 -49.88 3.64 -27.71
CA GLY A 36 -49.49 4.38 -26.49
C GLY A 36 -48.18 4.07 -25.75
N MET A 37 -47.01 4.16 -26.39
CA MET A 37 -45.74 4.44 -25.70
C MET A 37 -44.81 5.22 -26.63
N ASN A 38 -44.80 6.56 -26.54
CA ASN A 38 -43.84 7.38 -27.30
C ASN A 38 -43.32 8.52 -26.42
N ARG A 39 -42.11 8.38 -25.87
CA ARG A 39 -41.05 9.41 -25.79
C ARG A 39 -39.88 9.04 -24.84
N ILE A 40 -39.33 7.85 -25.01
CA ILE A 40 -37.86 7.73 -24.97
C ILE A 40 -37.55 7.43 -26.44
N GLY A 41 -36.89 8.37 -27.12
CA GLY A 41 -36.72 8.26 -28.57
C GLY A 41 -36.08 6.93 -28.92
N ASP A 42 -36.66 6.20 -29.87
CA ASP A 42 -36.16 4.90 -30.32
C ASP A 42 -34.67 4.95 -30.67
N LYS A 43 -34.15 6.12 -31.08
CA LYS A 43 -32.71 6.36 -31.26
C LYS A 43 -31.84 6.20 -30.00
N VAL A 44 -32.34 6.53 -28.80
CA VAL A 44 -31.61 6.37 -27.52
C VAL A 44 -31.66 4.92 -27.06
N LEU A 45 -32.79 4.25 -27.29
CA LEU A 45 -32.95 2.83 -27.00
C LEU A 45 -32.13 1.99 -27.99
N ASP A 46 -32.18 2.32 -29.28
CA ASP A 46 -31.35 1.74 -30.35
C ASP A 46 -29.88 2.03 -30.13
N TRP A 47 -29.47 3.22 -29.70
CA TRP A 47 -28.08 3.49 -29.31
C TRP A 47 -27.65 2.70 -28.06
N CYS A 48 -28.56 2.51 -27.09
CA CYS A 48 -28.33 1.63 -25.95
C CYS A 48 -28.31 0.13 -26.32
N LEU A 49 -28.96 -0.25 -27.42
CA LEU A 49 -29.09 -1.63 -27.92
C LEU A 49 -28.20 -1.91 -29.15
N GLU A 50 -27.46 -0.91 -29.63
CA GLU A 50 -26.61 -1.00 -30.81
C GLU A 50 -25.37 -1.85 -30.48
N ASN A 51 -25.43 -3.12 -30.89
CA ASN A 51 -24.32 -4.06 -30.86
C ASN A 51 -23.28 -3.82 -31.98
N SER A 52 -23.22 -2.60 -32.54
CA SER A 52 -22.26 -2.23 -33.59
C SER A 52 -20.80 -2.32 -33.12
N ASP A 53 -20.54 -2.33 -31.81
CA ASP A 53 -19.20 -2.28 -31.22
C ASP A 53 -18.85 -3.57 -30.43
N ARG A 54 -19.44 -4.70 -30.88
CA ARG A 54 -19.21 -6.06 -30.37
C ARG A 54 -17.74 -6.44 -30.46
N ARG A 55 -17.14 -6.84 -29.34
CA ARG A 55 -15.74 -7.27 -29.32
C ARG A 55 -15.63 -8.68 -29.88
N GLN A 56 -14.81 -8.84 -30.92
CA GLN A 56 -14.47 -10.17 -31.44
C GLN A 56 -13.40 -10.83 -30.54
N TYR A 57 -13.70 -12.02 -30.03
CA TYR A 57 -12.81 -12.82 -29.17
C TYR A 57 -11.44 -13.04 -29.87
N GLY A 58 -10.33 -12.56 -29.29
CA GLY A 58 -8.98 -12.63 -29.89
C GLY A 58 -8.60 -11.48 -30.83
N MET A 59 -9.54 -10.57 -31.13
CA MET A 59 -9.43 -9.46 -32.10
C MET A 59 -9.79 -8.10 -31.47
N GLY A 60 -9.54 -7.96 -30.16
CA GLY A 60 -9.68 -6.71 -29.42
C GLY A 60 -8.74 -5.59 -29.90
N VAL A 61 -8.70 -4.48 -29.17
CA VAL A 61 -7.89 -3.28 -29.53
C VAL A 61 -6.43 -3.63 -29.82
N ILE A 62 -5.80 -4.44 -28.95
CA ILE A 62 -4.43 -4.92 -29.13
C ILE A 62 -4.32 -5.88 -30.33
N GLY A 63 -5.34 -6.69 -30.60
CA GLY A 63 -5.38 -7.55 -31.79
C GLY A 63 -5.38 -6.76 -33.09
N LYS A 64 -6.16 -5.67 -33.14
CA LYS A 64 -6.18 -4.72 -34.28
C LYS A 64 -4.84 -4.01 -34.44
N LEU A 65 -4.25 -3.52 -33.34
CA LEU A 65 -2.92 -2.88 -33.33
C LEU A 65 -1.83 -3.84 -33.86
N LEU A 66 -1.89 -5.12 -33.50
CA LEU A 66 -0.94 -6.14 -33.95
C LEU A 66 -1.27 -6.74 -35.33
N GLN A 67 -2.29 -6.23 -36.03
CA GLN A 67 -2.79 -6.69 -37.33
C GLN A 67 -3.10 -8.20 -37.36
N ARG A 68 -3.82 -8.68 -36.35
CA ARG A 68 -4.27 -10.09 -36.29
C ARG A 68 -5.40 -10.33 -37.28
N SER A 69 -5.53 -11.57 -37.76
CA SER A 69 -6.64 -11.98 -38.64
C SER A 69 -6.99 -13.44 -38.41
N PHE A 70 -8.27 -13.79 -38.52
CA PHE A 70 -8.72 -15.17 -38.43
C PHE A 70 -8.42 -15.99 -39.70
N ARG A 71 -8.29 -17.30 -39.52
CA ARG A 71 -8.24 -18.30 -40.58
C ARG A 71 -9.65 -18.84 -40.82
N ARG A 72 -10.25 -18.50 -41.96
CA ARG A 72 -11.67 -18.82 -42.27
C ARG A 72 -11.94 -20.33 -42.43
N ASP A 73 -10.94 -21.10 -42.80
CA ASP A 73 -10.93 -22.55 -42.99
C ASP A 73 -11.07 -23.36 -41.70
N ARG A 74 -10.60 -22.83 -40.57
CA ARG A 74 -10.60 -23.52 -39.26
C ARG A 74 -11.81 -23.21 -38.37
N ILE A 75 -12.65 -22.25 -38.76
CA ILE A 75 -13.85 -21.88 -38.02
C ILE A 75 -14.99 -22.81 -38.47
N THR A 76 -15.22 -23.88 -37.72
CA THR A 76 -16.37 -24.77 -37.92
C THR A 76 -17.67 -24.06 -37.53
N ARG A 77 -18.84 -24.58 -37.99
CA ARG A 77 -20.15 -23.99 -37.62
C ARG A 77 -20.34 -23.93 -36.11
N ASP A 78 -19.92 -24.99 -35.40
CA ASP A 78 -20.03 -25.06 -33.93
C ASP A 78 -19.20 -23.95 -33.25
N VAL A 79 -17.97 -23.72 -33.71
CA VAL A 79 -17.11 -22.65 -33.18
C VAL A 79 -17.70 -21.28 -33.49
N ARG A 80 -18.26 -21.08 -34.69
CA ARG A 80 -18.93 -19.83 -35.06
C ARG A 80 -20.14 -19.56 -34.17
N GLN A 81 -20.96 -20.58 -33.92
CA GLN A 81 -22.12 -20.47 -33.04
C GLN A 81 -21.70 -20.17 -31.60
N GLN A 82 -20.64 -20.81 -31.10
CA GLN A 82 -20.09 -20.48 -29.78
C GLN A 82 -19.66 -19.01 -29.68
N LEU A 83 -18.99 -18.46 -30.70
CA LEU A 83 -18.57 -17.06 -30.73
C LEU A 83 -19.78 -16.10 -30.81
N GLU A 84 -20.80 -16.46 -31.57
CA GLU A 84 -22.05 -15.70 -31.68
C GLU A 84 -22.87 -15.73 -30.39
N ASP A 85 -22.75 -16.80 -29.58
CA ASP A 85 -23.39 -16.96 -28.27
C ASP A 85 -22.66 -16.22 -27.12
N ILE A 86 -21.42 -15.74 -27.31
CA ILE A 86 -20.71 -14.98 -26.26
C ILE A 86 -21.39 -13.62 -26.04
N GLU A 87 -21.96 -13.43 -24.86
CA GLU A 87 -22.59 -12.18 -24.45
C GLU A 87 -21.58 -11.02 -24.39
N ASP A 88 -21.90 -9.89 -25.02
CA ASP A 88 -21.15 -8.64 -24.84
C ASP A 88 -21.51 -8.02 -23.50
N HIS A 89 -20.51 -7.81 -22.66
CA HIS A 89 -20.69 -7.20 -21.36
C HIS A 89 -20.45 -5.69 -21.41
N ARG A 90 -21.18 -4.93 -20.59
CA ARG A 90 -20.86 -3.52 -20.38
C ARG A 90 -19.71 -3.38 -19.38
N PRO A 91 -18.72 -2.51 -19.64
CA PRO A 91 -17.49 -2.41 -18.85
C PRO A 91 -17.66 -1.58 -17.57
N TYR A 92 -18.58 -2.00 -16.69
CA TYR A 92 -18.92 -1.28 -15.46
C TYR A 92 -17.76 -1.21 -14.47
N PHE A 93 -16.98 -2.28 -14.32
CA PHE A 93 -15.87 -2.32 -13.39
C PHE A 93 -14.75 -1.39 -13.81
N THR A 94 -14.41 -1.32 -15.10
CA THR A 94 -13.43 -0.38 -15.64
C THR A 94 -13.82 1.05 -15.32
N TYR A 95 -15.06 1.46 -15.62
CA TYR A 95 -15.49 2.82 -15.33
C TYR A 95 -15.52 3.12 -13.84
N TRP A 96 -15.94 2.16 -13.01
CA TRP A 96 -15.94 2.33 -11.57
C TRP A 96 -14.52 2.52 -11.01
N VAL A 97 -13.58 1.62 -11.33
CA VAL A 97 -12.22 1.68 -10.78
C VAL A 97 -11.48 2.94 -11.24
N THR A 98 -11.63 3.30 -12.52
CA THR A 98 -11.05 4.52 -13.08
C THR A 98 -11.60 5.76 -12.38
N THR A 99 -12.92 5.82 -12.15
CA THR A 99 -13.55 6.95 -11.46
C THR A 99 -13.04 7.08 -10.03
N VAL A 100 -12.97 5.97 -9.29
CA VAL A 100 -12.46 5.95 -7.91
C VAL A 100 -11.01 6.43 -7.86
N GLN A 101 -10.15 5.96 -8.77
CA GLN A 101 -8.75 6.35 -8.84
C GLN A 101 -8.55 7.84 -9.17
N VAL A 102 -9.37 8.37 -10.09
CA VAL A 102 -9.39 9.81 -10.42
C VAL A 102 -9.80 10.63 -9.21
N LEU A 103 -10.90 10.25 -8.53
CA LEU A 103 -11.39 10.96 -7.34
C LEU A 103 -10.36 10.97 -6.21
N ILE A 104 -9.76 9.81 -5.91
CA ILE A 104 -8.74 9.70 -4.85
C ILE A 104 -7.53 10.57 -5.17
N THR A 105 -7.11 10.63 -6.44
CA THR A 105 -5.96 11.47 -6.85
C THR A 105 -6.30 12.96 -6.73
N ILE A 106 -7.53 13.38 -7.08
CA ILE A 106 -7.97 14.77 -6.90
C ILE A 106 -7.99 15.14 -5.42
N ILE A 107 -8.54 14.27 -4.57
CA ILE A 107 -8.63 14.49 -3.12
C ILE A 107 -7.22 14.53 -2.49
N SER A 108 -6.32 13.62 -2.87
CA SER A 108 -4.95 13.61 -2.33
C SER A 108 -4.19 14.89 -2.65
N LEU A 109 -4.31 15.39 -3.89
CA LEU A 109 -3.73 16.67 -4.30
C LEU A 109 -4.36 17.86 -3.59
N ALA A 110 -5.68 17.84 -3.34
CA ALA A 110 -6.37 18.93 -2.66
C ALA A 110 -6.00 19.04 -1.17
N VAL A 111 -5.74 17.91 -0.50
CA VAL A 111 -5.43 17.87 0.94
C VAL A 111 -3.94 18.02 1.22
N TYR A 112 -3.07 17.33 0.46
CA TYR A 112 -1.63 17.27 0.75
C TYR A 112 -0.78 18.12 -0.20
N GLY A 113 -1.34 18.60 -1.31
CA GLY A 113 -0.61 19.36 -2.32
C GLY A 113 0.38 18.52 -3.14
N CYS A 114 1.27 19.21 -3.85
CA CYS A 114 2.33 18.61 -4.64
C CYS A 114 3.68 18.75 -3.94
N GLY A 115 4.45 17.66 -3.92
CA GLY A 115 5.87 17.69 -3.57
C GLY A 115 6.72 18.39 -4.64
N PRO A 116 8.01 18.62 -4.38
CA PRO A 116 8.93 19.21 -5.37
C PRO A 116 9.01 18.32 -6.62
N ILE A 117 8.96 18.94 -7.80
CA ILE A 117 8.92 18.23 -9.09
C ILE A 117 10.35 18.09 -9.61
N GLY A 118 10.80 16.86 -9.85
CA GLY A 118 12.15 16.57 -10.29
C GLY A 118 12.51 15.09 -10.19
N PHE A 119 13.76 14.77 -10.50
CA PHE A 119 14.33 13.41 -10.42
C PHE A 119 15.40 13.30 -9.33
N HIS A 120 15.70 14.38 -8.62
CA HIS A 120 16.79 14.47 -7.67
C HIS A 120 16.22 14.72 -6.26
N LYS A 121 17.05 15.24 -5.36
CA LYS A 121 16.61 15.73 -4.05
C LYS A 121 16.63 17.25 -4.10
N THR A 122 15.51 17.88 -3.81
CA THR A 122 15.46 19.33 -3.64
C THR A 122 15.88 19.68 -2.22
N GLN A 123 16.85 20.59 -2.10
CA GLN A 123 17.24 21.17 -0.83
C GLN A 123 16.29 22.32 -0.48
N ARG A 124 15.69 22.25 0.72
CA ARG A 124 14.95 23.34 1.33
C ARG A 124 15.79 23.93 2.46
N THR A 125 15.86 25.25 2.50
CA THR A 125 16.65 25.99 3.49
C THR A 125 15.76 27.03 4.14
N SER A 126 15.73 27.06 5.47
CA SER A 126 15.00 28.09 6.22
C SER A 126 15.73 28.44 7.52
N LEU A 127 15.50 29.66 8.00
CA LEU A 127 15.90 30.07 9.36
C LEU A 127 14.86 29.55 10.33
N VAL A 128 15.24 28.53 11.11
CA VAL A 128 14.36 27.90 12.10
C VAL A 128 14.95 28.07 13.49
N MET A 129 14.09 28.29 14.47
CA MET A 129 14.51 28.31 15.87
C MET A 129 14.88 26.89 16.28
N VAL A 130 16.12 26.64 16.66
CA VAL A 130 16.56 25.32 17.14
C VAL A 130 16.43 25.21 18.67
N THR A 131 16.71 24.04 19.23
CA THR A 131 16.63 23.77 20.69
C THR A 131 17.55 24.65 21.55
N THR A 132 18.54 25.32 20.94
CA THR A 132 19.37 26.32 21.61
C THR A 132 18.72 27.70 21.71
N LEU A 133 17.49 27.87 21.20
CA LEU A 133 16.74 29.13 21.11
C LEU A 133 17.43 30.20 20.26
N THR A 134 18.29 29.76 19.33
CA THR A 134 18.88 30.62 18.31
C THR A 134 18.26 30.31 16.96
N LEU A 135 18.11 31.32 16.11
CA LEU A 135 17.74 31.12 14.72
C LEU A 135 18.96 30.55 13.99
N GLN A 136 18.82 29.36 13.45
CA GLN A 136 19.85 28.71 12.65
C GLN A 136 19.31 28.39 11.27
N GLN A 137 20.17 28.52 10.27
CA GLN A 137 19.86 28.08 8.92
C GLN A 137 19.98 26.56 8.88
N VAL A 138 18.85 25.88 8.65
CA VAL A 138 18.78 24.43 8.55
C VAL A 138 18.48 24.04 7.10
N ASP A 139 19.20 23.04 6.63
CA ASP A 139 18.99 22.42 5.33
C ASP A 139 18.26 21.09 5.49
N PHE A 140 17.17 20.91 4.72
CA PHE A 140 16.41 19.66 4.66
C PHE A 140 16.34 19.17 3.20
N TYR A 141 16.71 17.91 2.99
CA TYR A 141 16.72 17.29 1.66
C TYR A 141 15.49 16.42 1.47
N GLU A 142 14.62 16.83 0.55
CA GLU A 142 13.38 16.14 0.24
C GLU A 142 13.49 15.42 -1.12
N PRO A 143 13.06 14.14 -1.25
CA PRO A 143 13.04 13.46 -2.53
C PRO A 143 11.97 14.07 -3.45
N ASP A 144 12.35 14.34 -4.70
CA ASP A 144 11.44 14.89 -5.69
C ASP A 144 10.43 13.84 -6.19
N ASN A 145 9.27 14.31 -6.64
CA ASN A 145 8.24 13.51 -7.29
C ASN A 145 8.02 13.96 -8.74
N PHE A 146 8.63 13.23 -9.68
CA PHE A 146 8.47 13.52 -11.11
C PHE A 146 7.05 13.29 -11.65
N TRP A 147 6.20 12.55 -10.93
CA TRP A 147 4.83 12.26 -11.37
C TRP A 147 3.86 13.44 -11.21
N VAL A 148 4.31 14.54 -10.61
CA VAL A 148 3.49 15.70 -10.20
C VAL A 148 2.39 15.24 -9.25
N GLY A 149 2.76 15.06 -7.98
CA GLY A 149 1.83 14.59 -6.95
C GLY A 149 2.33 14.76 -5.52
N PRO A 150 1.64 14.16 -4.53
CA PRO A 150 1.97 14.28 -3.11
C PRO A 150 3.36 13.73 -2.78
N ARG A 151 3.87 14.03 -1.59
CA ARG A 151 5.18 13.52 -1.14
C ARG A 151 5.08 12.04 -0.82
N ALA A 152 6.21 11.34 -0.84
CA ALA A 152 6.24 9.92 -0.49
C ALA A 152 5.68 9.64 0.93
N ALA A 153 5.98 10.51 1.89
CA ALA A 153 5.44 10.42 3.26
C ALA A 153 3.90 10.55 3.29
N ASP A 154 3.35 11.50 2.52
CA ASP A 154 1.89 11.68 2.42
C ASP A 154 1.23 10.46 1.77
N LEU A 155 1.85 9.87 0.75
CA LEU A 155 1.36 8.64 0.13
C LEU A 155 1.36 7.46 1.11
N VAL A 156 2.41 7.33 1.93
CA VAL A 156 2.44 6.34 3.03
C VAL A 156 1.29 6.61 4.00
N HIS A 157 1.09 7.85 4.42
CA HIS A 157 -0.01 8.23 5.30
C HIS A 157 -1.39 7.90 4.72
N LEU A 158 -1.56 8.02 3.39
CA LEU A 158 -2.78 7.71 2.65
C LEU A 158 -3.05 6.21 2.42
N GLY A 159 -2.14 5.32 2.83
CA GLY A 159 -2.31 3.88 2.64
C GLY A 159 -1.54 3.27 1.48
N ALA A 160 -0.45 3.90 1.01
CA ALA A 160 0.47 3.29 0.05
C ALA A 160 1.08 1.99 0.60
N LYS A 161 1.52 1.11 -0.31
CA LYS A 161 2.24 -0.10 0.07
C LYS A 161 3.57 0.33 0.71
N PHE A 162 3.75 -0.04 1.97
CA PHE A 162 4.98 0.18 2.71
C PHE A 162 5.11 -0.87 3.81
N THR A 163 6.11 -1.76 3.68
CA THR A 163 6.22 -2.96 4.51
C THR A 163 6.35 -2.68 6.01
N PRO A 164 7.12 -1.65 6.46
CA PRO A 164 7.18 -1.30 7.88
C PRO A 164 5.84 -0.99 8.55
N CYS A 165 4.82 -0.55 7.80
CA CYS A 165 3.47 -0.32 8.33
C CYS A 165 2.62 -1.61 8.43
N MET A 166 3.01 -2.66 7.69
CA MET A 166 2.21 -3.89 7.56
C MET A 166 2.69 -5.01 8.49
N ARG A 167 3.97 -5.00 8.86
CA ARG A 167 4.58 -5.97 9.77
C ARG A 167 5.78 -5.35 10.49
N LYS A 168 6.15 -5.93 11.63
CA LYS A 168 7.37 -5.57 12.35
C LYS A 168 8.61 -5.86 11.51
N ASP A 169 9.47 -4.85 11.37
CA ASP A 169 10.75 -4.94 10.67
C ASP A 169 11.91 -4.92 11.68
N ARG A 170 12.86 -5.84 11.53
CA ARG A 170 13.98 -5.97 12.46
C ARG A 170 14.91 -4.75 12.43
N ARG A 171 15.21 -4.19 11.26
CA ARG A 171 16.16 -3.06 11.15
C ARG A 171 15.60 -1.80 11.79
N ILE A 172 14.32 -1.52 11.55
CA ILE A 172 13.65 -0.37 12.17
C ILE A 172 13.52 -0.58 13.68
N HIS A 173 13.17 -1.78 14.12
CA HIS A 173 13.07 -2.07 15.56
C HIS A 173 14.42 -1.97 16.27
N ASP A 174 15.49 -2.48 15.67
CA ASP A 174 16.86 -2.40 16.20
C ASP A 174 17.33 -0.94 16.29
N SER A 175 16.98 -0.11 15.28
CA SER A 175 17.24 1.32 15.30
C SER A 175 16.48 2.03 16.42
N ILE A 176 15.19 1.77 16.57
CA ILE A 176 14.37 2.33 17.67
C ILE A 176 14.95 1.90 19.03
N ALA A 177 15.38 0.65 19.17
CA ALA A 177 16.01 0.16 20.40
C ALA A 177 17.37 0.81 20.68
N LYS A 178 18.14 1.16 19.62
CA LYS A 178 19.36 1.96 19.75
C LYS A 178 19.06 3.37 20.25
N ASP A 179 18.01 4.00 19.71
CA ASP A 179 17.62 5.37 20.09
C ASP A 179 17.06 5.42 21.52
N ARG A 180 16.22 4.45 21.91
CA ARG A 180 15.77 4.29 23.30
C ARG A 180 16.96 4.13 24.27
N ARG A 181 18.01 3.38 23.89
CA ARG A 181 19.23 3.25 24.71
C ARG A 181 19.99 4.57 24.87
N LYS A 182 20.05 5.40 23.82
CA LYS A 182 20.62 6.75 23.90
C LYS A 182 19.75 7.64 24.80
N GLU A 183 18.44 7.62 24.59
CA GLU A 183 17.46 8.39 25.36
C GLU A 183 17.52 8.09 26.85
N ARG A 184 17.64 6.81 27.25
CA ARG A 184 17.76 6.40 28.66
C ARG A 184 18.87 7.13 29.44
N ASN A 185 19.92 7.59 28.75
CA ASN A 185 21.05 8.27 29.35
C ASN A 185 20.95 9.81 29.33
N THR A 186 19.91 10.36 28.68
CA THR A 186 19.64 11.80 28.60
C THR A 186 19.20 12.38 29.95
N ALA A 187 19.28 13.70 30.06
CA ALA A 187 18.76 14.44 31.21
C ALA A 187 18.32 15.84 30.80
N CYS A 188 17.64 16.55 31.71
CA CYS A 188 17.15 17.88 31.43
C CYS A 188 18.29 18.93 31.40
N CYS A 189 18.48 19.59 30.25
CA CYS A 189 19.40 20.70 30.09
C CYS A 189 18.65 22.02 30.32
N VAL A 190 18.87 22.64 31.47
CA VAL A 190 18.17 23.86 31.90
C VAL A 190 19.05 25.07 31.63
N ARG A 191 18.52 26.08 30.94
CA ARG A 191 19.26 27.32 30.66
C ARG A 191 19.44 28.16 31.92
N ASN A 192 20.61 28.79 32.05
CA ASN A 192 20.94 29.58 33.25
C ASN A 192 20.17 30.91 33.32
N ASP A 193 19.74 31.45 32.18
CA ASP A 193 18.92 32.66 32.03
C ASP A 193 17.42 32.41 32.17
N ARG A 194 17.01 31.15 32.44
CA ARG A 194 15.61 30.70 32.53
C ARG A 194 14.83 30.81 31.22
N SER A 195 15.49 30.91 30.07
CA SER A 195 14.82 30.97 28.76
C SER A 195 14.08 29.67 28.40
N GLY A 196 14.42 28.55 29.04
CA GLY A 196 13.78 27.26 28.82
C GLY A 196 14.68 26.07 29.13
N CYS A 197 14.18 24.88 28.81
CA CYS A 197 14.90 23.64 28.96
C CYS A 197 14.54 22.61 27.89
N VAL A 198 15.48 21.71 27.62
CA VAL A 198 15.34 20.65 26.61
C VAL A 198 15.98 19.35 27.09
N GLN A 199 15.33 18.23 26.78
CA GLN A 199 15.87 16.90 27.08
C GLN A 199 16.99 16.57 26.10
N THR A 200 18.19 16.30 26.60
CA THR A 200 19.35 16.02 25.73
C THR A 200 20.45 15.20 26.42
N SER A 201 21.40 14.70 25.64
CA SER A 201 22.62 14.09 26.17
C SER A 201 23.54 15.13 26.78
N ARG A 202 24.49 14.70 27.62
CA ARG A 202 25.45 15.62 28.25
C ARG A 202 26.27 16.39 27.20
N ASP A 203 26.71 15.70 26.15
CA ASP A 203 27.59 16.27 25.11
C ASP A 203 26.90 17.35 24.27
N LYS A 204 25.56 17.30 24.15
CA LYS A 204 24.76 18.30 23.43
C LYS A 204 24.29 19.45 24.33
N CYS A 205 24.49 19.39 25.64
CA CYS A 205 24.14 20.46 26.58
C CYS A 205 25.35 21.37 26.82
N SER A 206 25.24 22.66 26.46
CA SER A 206 26.35 23.60 26.63
C SER A 206 26.68 23.85 28.10
N GLU A 207 27.94 23.64 28.49
CA GLU A 207 28.41 23.80 29.87
C GLU A 207 28.48 25.27 30.33
N VAL A 208 28.53 26.24 29.41
CA VAL A 208 28.69 27.67 29.72
C VAL A 208 27.34 28.33 30.04
N ILE A 209 26.32 28.00 29.28
CA ILE A 209 25.02 28.69 29.27
C ILE A 209 23.86 27.81 29.79
N SER A 210 24.11 26.53 30.06
CA SER A 210 23.15 25.61 30.68
C SER A 210 23.75 24.83 31.83
N THR A 211 22.85 24.34 32.68
CA THR A 211 23.16 23.31 33.67
C THR A 211 22.48 22.00 33.27
N TRP A 212 23.28 20.94 33.06
CA TRP A 212 22.75 19.60 32.80
C TRP A 212 22.34 18.92 34.10
N ARG A 213 21.03 18.76 34.33
CA ARG A 213 20.46 18.23 35.57
C ARG A 213 20.18 16.74 35.44
N LYS A 214 21.04 15.89 35.99
CA LYS A 214 20.80 14.45 36.11
C LYS A 214 20.75 14.04 37.57
N TRP A 215 19.82 13.14 37.92
CA TRP A 215 19.83 12.51 39.23
C TRP A 215 21.09 11.67 39.41
N ASN A 216 21.63 11.70 40.61
CA ASN A 216 22.83 10.97 40.99
C ASN A 216 22.73 10.56 42.46
N VAL A 217 23.75 9.87 42.99
CA VAL A 217 23.74 9.39 44.39
C VAL A 217 23.63 10.54 45.39
N SER A 218 24.19 11.72 45.07
CA SER A 218 24.17 12.91 45.91
C SER A 218 22.84 13.69 45.85
N GLN A 219 22.19 13.69 44.69
CA GLN A 219 20.89 14.30 44.41
C GLN A 219 19.99 13.26 43.72
N PRO A 220 19.50 12.28 44.48
CA PRO A 220 18.73 11.19 43.92
C PRO A 220 17.29 11.62 43.59
N GLY A 221 16.69 10.94 42.62
CA GLY A 221 15.30 11.15 42.24
C GLY A 221 14.31 10.63 43.29
N PRO A 222 12.99 10.68 42.98
CA PRO A 222 11.96 10.19 43.88
C PRO A 222 12.16 8.73 44.32
N PRO A 223 11.71 8.38 45.53
CA PRO A 223 11.69 7.00 45.99
C PRO A 223 10.81 6.13 45.10
N ARG A 224 11.15 4.85 45.06
CA ARG A 224 10.44 3.78 44.36
C ARG A 224 10.50 2.52 45.22
N TRP A 225 9.39 1.82 45.35
CA TRP A 225 9.29 0.48 45.89
C TRP A 225 9.86 -0.57 44.93
N VAL A 226 10.71 -1.44 45.45
CA VAL A 226 11.29 -2.57 44.74
C VAL A 226 10.99 -3.83 45.55
N ALA A 227 10.42 -4.85 44.89
CA ALA A 227 10.20 -6.14 45.53
C ALA A 227 11.54 -6.75 45.95
N ASP A 228 11.65 -7.15 47.22
CA ASP A 228 12.84 -7.84 47.73
C ASP A 228 12.61 -9.36 47.66
N PRO A 229 13.31 -10.10 46.77
CA PRO A 229 13.17 -11.56 46.66
C PRO A 229 13.66 -12.31 47.92
N SER A 230 14.43 -11.63 48.78
CA SER A 230 15.09 -12.16 49.98
C SER A 230 14.26 -11.96 51.25
N ALA A 231 13.21 -11.14 51.19
CA ALA A 231 12.37 -10.82 52.32
C ALA A 231 11.32 -11.91 52.56
N VAL A 232 11.39 -12.58 53.73
CA VAL A 232 10.41 -13.58 54.18
C VAL A 232 9.47 -12.93 55.19
N GLY A 233 8.21 -12.73 54.84
CA GLY A 233 7.20 -12.11 55.71
C GLY A 233 6.30 -11.12 54.98
N GLN A 234 5.55 -10.31 55.73
CA GLN A 234 4.55 -9.35 55.24
C GLN A 234 5.16 -8.06 54.65
N ASP A 235 6.45 -7.79 54.89
CA ASP A 235 7.21 -6.67 54.30
C ASP A 235 8.05 -7.16 53.11
N ARG A 236 7.44 -7.19 51.91
CA ARG A 236 8.04 -7.72 50.67
C ARG A 236 8.77 -6.68 49.81
N GLY A 237 9.38 -5.64 50.37
CA GLY A 237 10.11 -4.69 49.51
C GLY A 237 10.95 -3.62 50.20
N MET A 238 11.94 -3.11 49.46
CA MET A 238 12.84 -2.02 49.85
C MET A 238 12.53 -0.77 49.03
N THR A 239 12.61 0.41 49.66
CA THR A 239 12.50 1.69 48.95
C THR A 239 13.87 2.09 48.38
N GLN A 240 14.00 2.09 47.06
CA GLN A 240 15.20 2.54 46.33
C GLN A 240 14.96 3.93 45.74
N ARG A 241 16.00 4.76 45.64
CA ARG A 241 15.90 6.05 44.96
C ARG A 241 16.34 5.95 43.50
N ARG A 242 15.69 6.71 42.62
CA ARG A 242 15.97 6.71 41.18
C ARG A 242 17.29 7.39 40.84
N LEU A 243 17.99 6.81 39.88
CA LEU A 243 19.28 7.31 39.37
C LEU A 243 19.27 7.57 37.87
N SER A 244 18.22 7.11 37.18
CA SER A 244 17.94 7.48 35.80
C SER A 244 17.67 8.99 35.66
N GLY A 245 17.93 9.56 34.48
CA GLY A 245 18.01 11.02 34.32
C GLY A 245 16.71 11.77 34.62
N SER A 246 16.82 13.06 34.97
CA SER A 246 15.64 13.92 35.08
C SER A 246 15.04 14.18 33.70
N VAL A 247 13.72 14.27 33.61
CA VAL A 247 13.00 14.57 32.36
C VAL A 247 12.48 16.00 32.45
N CYS A 248 12.75 16.83 31.42
CA CYS A 248 12.23 18.20 31.41
C CYS A 248 10.70 18.22 31.43
N GLY A 249 10.12 18.96 32.37
CA GLY A 249 8.67 19.12 32.52
C GLY A 249 7.91 17.88 33.01
N GLN A 250 8.61 16.79 33.37
CA GLN A 250 7.97 15.56 33.83
C GLN A 250 8.72 14.91 34.99
N ASP A 251 8.01 14.65 36.09
CA ASP A 251 8.57 13.98 37.25
C ASP A 251 7.49 13.18 37.99
N PRO A 252 7.76 11.91 38.39
CA PRO A 252 6.80 11.04 39.06
C PRO A 252 6.16 11.64 40.33
N ARG A 253 6.83 12.58 41.01
CA ARG A 253 6.31 13.23 42.24
C ARG A 253 5.18 14.20 41.97
N TYR A 254 5.15 14.78 40.79
CA TYR A 254 4.24 15.88 40.44
C TYR A 254 3.15 15.43 39.45
N CYS A 255 3.22 14.21 38.92
CA CYS A 255 2.23 13.71 37.99
C CYS A 255 1.02 13.11 38.72
N GLU A 256 -0.18 13.59 38.42
CA GLU A 256 -1.43 13.05 38.96
C GLU A 256 -2.01 11.94 38.08
N GLU A 257 -1.87 12.09 36.76
CA GLU A 257 -2.48 11.18 35.79
C GLU A 257 -1.45 10.77 34.70
N PRO A 258 -0.89 9.54 34.78
CA PRO A 258 -1.05 8.53 35.83
C PRO A 258 -0.11 8.77 37.04
N ALA A 259 -0.64 8.75 38.26
CA ALA A 259 0.16 8.87 39.47
C ALA A 259 1.15 7.70 39.63
N SER A 260 2.41 7.99 39.97
CA SER A 260 3.41 6.98 40.28
C SER A 260 3.29 6.56 41.75
N VAL A 261 2.35 5.65 42.04
CA VAL A 261 2.09 5.13 43.39
C VAL A 261 2.10 3.61 43.40
N PHE A 262 2.48 3.00 44.53
CA PHE A 262 2.45 1.55 44.69
C PHE A 262 1.04 0.99 44.44
N PRO A 263 0.86 -0.11 43.67
CA PRO A 263 1.89 -0.96 43.03
C PRO A 263 2.28 -0.54 41.59
N PHE A 264 1.71 0.53 41.05
CA PHE A 264 1.88 1.02 39.67
C PHE A 264 2.94 2.12 39.55
N GLU A 265 4.05 1.97 40.26
CA GLU A 265 5.11 2.97 40.23
C GLU A 265 5.85 2.95 38.91
N TRP A 266 6.23 4.13 38.44
CA TRP A 266 6.97 4.23 37.19
C TRP A 266 8.34 3.53 37.35
N PRO A 267 8.87 2.85 36.33
CA PRO A 267 10.17 2.20 36.43
C PRO A 267 11.32 3.22 36.51
N ASP A 268 12.50 2.82 36.99
CA ASP A 268 13.69 3.71 36.96
C ASP A 268 14.01 4.08 35.50
N ASP A 269 13.95 3.14 34.56
CA ASP A 269 14.14 3.43 33.14
C ASP A 269 13.15 4.47 32.58
N ILE A 270 13.64 5.68 32.28
CA ILE A 270 12.85 6.81 31.75
C ILE A 270 12.16 6.48 30.43
N THR A 271 12.71 5.54 29.65
CA THR A 271 12.11 5.15 28.36
C THR A 271 10.77 4.43 28.52
N LYS A 272 10.46 3.95 29.72
CA LYS A 272 9.22 3.24 30.04
C LYS A 272 8.23 4.12 30.80
N TRP A 273 8.50 5.42 30.92
CA TRP A 273 7.60 6.33 31.61
C TRP A 273 6.37 6.63 30.74
N PRO A 274 5.16 6.62 31.31
CA PRO A 274 3.97 7.04 30.59
C PRO A 274 3.98 8.56 30.36
N VAL A 275 3.10 9.05 29.48
CA VAL A 275 2.86 10.49 29.32
C VAL A 275 2.14 11.02 30.56
N CYS A 276 2.63 12.12 31.13
CA CYS A 276 1.94 12.80 32.23
C CYS A 276 0.92 13.81 31.66
N ARG A 277 -0.38 13.50 31.77
CA ARG A 277 -1.45 14.36 31.22
C ARG A 277 -1.81 15.51 32.13
N ARG A 278 -1.73 15.31 33.45
CA ARG A 278 -2.01 16.33 34.45
C ARG A 278 -0.95 16.33 35.52
N SER A 279 -0.34 17.50 35.73
CA SER A 279 0.61 17.75 36.81
C SER A 279 -0.03 18.58 37.91
N HIS A 280 0.36 18.30 39.15
CA HIS A 280 -0.07 19.08 40.31
C HIS A 280 0.77 20.37 40.40
N ALA A 281 0.12 21.53 40.44
CA ALA A 281 0.77 22.79 40.78
C ALA A 281 1.10 22.81 42.28
N SER A 282 2.26 22.27 42.67
CA SER A 282 2.69 22.32 44.07
C SER A 282 2.93 23.76 44.52
N ARG A 283 2.51 24.10 45.74
CA ARG A 283 2.85 25.37 46.42
C ARG A 283 4.33 25.47 46.82
N LYS A 284 5.11 24.38 46.72
CA LYS A 284 6.57 24.37 46.93
C LYS A 284 7.29 24.63 45.61
N VAL A 285 8.40 25.38 45.68
CA VAL A 285 9.28 25.66 44.55
C VAL A 285 9.64 24.34 43.85
N PRO A 286 9.18 24.12 42.60
CA PRO A 286 9.47 22.90 41.87
C PRO A 286 10.97 22.77 41.61
N ASP A 287 11.45 21.54 41.44
CA ASP A 287 12.82 21.31 40.97
C ASP A 287 13.08 22.07 39.65
N ALA A 288 14.36 22.38 39.37
CA ALA A 288 14.73 23.20 38.20
C ALA A 288 14.24 22.60 36.87
N HIS A 289 14.15 21.27 36.74
CA HIS A 289 13.64 20.59 35.55
C HIS A 289 12.11 20.62 35.42
N MET A 290 11.38 21.01 36.47
CA MET A 290 9.91 21.14 36.48
C MET A 290 9.43 22.59 36.35
N SER A 291 10.29 23.56 36.68
CA SER A 291 9.98 24.99 36.65
C SER A 291 10.40 25.69 35.36
N CYS A 292 11.12 25.00 34.47
CA CYS A 292 11.55 25.51 33.18
C CYS A 292 10.49 25.30 32.10
N GLU A 293 10.39 26.26 31.17
CA GLU A 293 9.57 26.10 29.97
C GLU A 293 10.23 25.08 29.03
N VAL A 294 9.50 24.03 28.65
CA VAL A 294 10.02 22.96 27.79
C VAL A 294 9.97 23.42 26.34
N VAL A 295 11.13 23.73 25.78
CA VAL A 295 11.25 24.29 24.42
C VAL A 295 11.37 23.24 23.32
N GLY A 296 11.81 22.03 23.69
CA GLY A 296 11.96 20.91 22.77
C GLY A 296 11.04 19.76 23.15
N ARG A 297 10.28 19.26 22.19
CA ARG A 297 9.38 18.10 22.35
C ARG A 297 9.54 17.10 21.21
N PRO A 298 9.07 15.85 21.37
CA PRO A 298 9.18 14.83 20.33
C PRO A 298 8.49 15.27 19.03
N CYS A 299 9.23 15.20 17.93
CA CYS A 299 8.77 15.41 16.57
C CYS A 299 9.06 14.15 15.75
N CYS A 300 8.02 13.59 15.13
CA CYS A 300 8.12 12.41 14.29
C CYS A 300 8.31 12.80 12.83
N ILE A 301 9.43 12.37 12.23
CA ILE A 301 9.86 12.78 10.89
C ILE A 301 10.16 11.57 10.00
N GLY A 302 10.07 11.80 8.69
CA GLY A 302 10.44 10.83 7.67
C GLY A 302 9.51 9.61 7.57
N VAL A 303 9.73 8.79 6.55
CA VAL A 303 8.90 7.60 6.28
C VAL A 303 9.19 6.42 7.22
N TYR A 304 10.29 6.46 7.95
CA TYR A 304 10.73 5.39 8.88
C TYR A 304 10.37 5.66 10.34
N GLY A 305 9.60 6.72 10.64
CA GLY A 305 9.22 7.09 11.99
C GLY A 305 10.42 7.43 12.88
N GLU A 306 11.24 8.39 12.43
CA GLU A 306 12.35 8.92 13.22
C GLU A 306 11.81 9.91 14.26
N CYS A 307 12.37 9.90 15.46
CA CYS A 307 11.95 10.80 16.53
C CYS A 307 13.09 11.73 16.93
N HIS A 308 12.82 13.03 16.90
CA HIS A 308 13.76 14.06 17.34
C HIS A 308 13.09 14.98 18.37
N ILE A 309 13.76 15.24 19.48
CA ILE A 309 13.31 16.27 20.43
C ILE A 309 13.78 17.61 19.88
N THR A 310 12.83 18.40 19.38
CA THR A 310 13.09 19.66 18.67
C THR A 310 12.00 20.68 18.94
N THR A 311 12.17 21.90 18.44
CA THR A 311 11.18 22.98 18.53
C THR A 311 10.03 22.74 17.57
N ARG A 312 8.89 23.41 17.80
CA ARG A 312 7.75 23.38 16.87
C ARG A 312 8.15 23.89 15.48
N ASP A 313 8.81 25.05 15.41
CA ASP A 313 9.23 25.67 14.16
C ASP A 313 10.06 24.74 13.27
N TYR A 314 10.99 24.00 13.88
CA TYR A 314 11.78 23.00 13.15
C TYR A 314 10.89 21.84 12.66
N CYS A 315 9.99 21.35 13.51
CA CYS A 315 9.10 20.23 13.16
C CYS A 315 8.16 20.58 12.00
N ASP A 316 7.60 21.79 12.01
CA ASP A 316 6.72 22.29 10.95
C ASP A 316 7.49 22.49 9.63
N PHE A 317 8.74 22.99 9.71
CA PHE A 317 9.60 23.15 8.53
C PHE A 317 9.89 21.83 7.81
N VAL A 318 10.15 20.75 8.55
CA VAL A 318 10.40 19.42 7.98
C VAL A 318 9.10 18.64 7.69
N GLY A 319 7.94 19.22 8.01
CA GLY A 319 6.63 18.60 7.83
C GLY A 319 6.41 17.34 8.67
N GLY A 320 6.95 17.34 9.90
CA GLY A 320 6.79 16.25 10.87
C GLY A 320 5.53 16.37 11.73
N PHE A 321 5.30 15.37 12.58
CA PHE A 321 4.22 15.37 13.58
C PHE A 321 4.76 15.79 14.95
N PHE A 322 4.34 16.95 15.44
CA PHE A 322 4.79 17.50 16.73
C PHE A 322 3.90 17.03 17.89
N HIS A 323 4.49 16.49 18.96
CA HIS A 323 3.74 15.98 20.12
C HIS A 323 3.90 16.90 21.33
N GLU A 324 2.91 17.75 21.56
CA GLU A 324 2.89 18.72 22.67
C GLU A 324 2.80 18.06 24.04
N GLU A 325 2.12 16.93 24.15
CA GLU A 325 1.86 16.27 25.43
C GLU A 325 3.02 15.37 25.88
N ALA A 326 3.93 15.01 24.96
CA ALA A 326 5.05 14.12 25.24
C ALA A 326 6.32 14.89 25.62
N ALA A 327 7.14 14.27 26.47
CA ALA A 327 8.46 14.77 26.86
C ALA A 327 9.61 13.92 26.29
N LEU A 328 9.34 12.65 25.97
CA LEU A 328 10.32 11.68 25.49
C LEU A 328 9.87 11.04 24.17
N CYS A 329 10.84 10.69 23.32
CA CYS A 329 10.62 9.94 22.10
C CYS A 329 10.09 8.52 22.36
N SER A 330 10.42 7.91 23.51
CA SER A 330 9.86 6.61 23.88
C SER A 330 8.36 6.62 24.19
N GLN A 331 7.77 7.80 24.42
CA GLN A 331 6.35 7.97 24.74
C GLN A 331 5.45 8.03 23.50
N VAL A 332 6.04 8.26 22.33
CA VAL A 332 5.30 8.43 21.06
C VAL A 332 5.57 7.26 20.13
N SER A 333 4.60 6.94 19.28
CA SER A 333 4.76 5.93 18.23
C SER A 333 4.85 6.60 16.87
N CYS A 334 6.03 7.13 16.54
CA CYS A 334 6.24 7.85 15.28
C CYS A 334 5.89 7.03 14.04
N LEU A 335 6.06 5.70 14.10
CA LEU A 335 5.68 4.84 12.98
C LEU A 335 4.16 4.80 12.79
N ASN A 336 3.38 4.82 13.87
CA ASN A 336 1.91 4.89 13.79
C ASN A 336 1.45 6.20 13.14
N ASP A 337 2.06 7.33 13.50
CA ASP A 337 1.71 8.65 12.97
C ASP A 337 2.06 8.78 11.48
N VAL A 338 3.23 8.28 11.08
CA VAL A 338 3.67 8.26 9.68
C VAL A 338 2.83 7.32 8.83
N CYS A 339 2.52 6.13 9.35
CA CYS A 339 1.70 5.16 8.64
C CYS A 339 0.27 5.68 8.44
N GLY A 340 -0.39 6.22 9.46
CA GLY A 340 -1.66 6.91 9.28
C GLY A 340 -2.80 6.09 8.67
N MET A 341 -3.82 6.81 8.18
CA MET A 341 -5.15 6.36 7.71
C MET A 341 -6.01 5.59 8.74
N ILE A 342 -5.47 4.53 9.33
CA ILE A 342 -6.11 3.74 10.39
C ILE A 342 -5.02 3.45 11.43
N PRO A 343 -5.17 3.85 12.70
CA PRO A 343 -4.15 3.57 13.71
C PRO A 343 -3.92 2.07 13.88
N PHE A 344 -2.70 1.69 14.31
CA PHE A 344 -2.40 0.29 14.65
C PHE A 344 -3.28 -0.18 15.82
N ILE A 345 -3.69 -1.45 15.82
CA ILE A 345 -4.44 -2.04 16.95
C ILE A 345 -3.59 -1.97 18.22
N ASN A 346 -2.28 -2.25 18.09
CA ASN A 346 -1.29 -1.98 19.12
C ASN A 346 -0.29 -0.96 18.57
N PRO A 347 -0.12 0.22 19.19
CA PRO A 347 0.80 1.26 18.72
C PRO A 347 2.25 0.79 18.50
N GLU A 348 2.69 -0.30 19.13
CA GLU A 348 4.04 -0.86 18.97
C GLU A 348 4.15 -1.94 17.88
N VAL A 349 3.03 -2.43 17.33
CA VAL A 349 3.00 -3.56 16.39
C VAL A 349 2.28 -3.15 15.10
N PRO A 350 3.01 -2.99 13.99
CA PRO A 350 2.39 -2.69 12.69
C PRO A 350 1.54 -3.84 12.17
N ASP A 351 0.34 -3.52 11.69
CA ASP A 351 -0.72 -4.49 11.35
C ASP A 351 -1.59 -4.08 10.13
N GLN A 352 -1.13 -3.11 9.32
CA GLN A 352 -1.94 -2.52 8.24
C GLN A 352 -1.89 -3.33 6.93
N PHE A 353 -2.25 -4.62 6.97
CA PHE A 353 -2.20 -5.51 5.79
C PHE A 353 -3.10 -5.05 4.63
N TYR A 354 -4.15 -4.26 4.92
CA TYR A 354 -5.06 -3.68 3.91
C TYR A 354 -4.32 -2.81 2.87
N ARG A 355 -3.09 -2.35 3.16
CA ARG A 355 -2.28 -1.53 2.26
C ARG A 355 -2.05 -2.15 0.89
N LEU A 356 -2.02 -3.48 0.82
CA LEU A 356 -1.91 -4.22 -0.45
C LEU A 356 -3.08 -3.94 -1.39
N TRP A 357 -4.25 -3.67 -0.82
CA TRP A 357 -5.47 -3.38 -1.54
C TRP A 357 -5.61 -1.88 -1.81
N THR A 358 -5.42 -1.03 -0.79
CA THR A 358 -5.61 0.42 -0.92
C THR A 358 -4.61 1.07 -1.87
N SER A 359 -3.38 0.56 -1.93
CA SER A 359 -2.36 1.05 -2.85
C SER A 359 -2.76 0.93 -4.33
N LEU A 360 -3.65 -0.01 -4.70
CA LEU A 360 -4.15 -0.16 -6.08
C LEU A 360 -4.98 1.04 -6.56
N PHE A 361 -5.51 1.84 -5.62
CA PHE A 361 -6.33 3.01 -5.93
C PHE A 361 -5.57 4.33 -5.84
N LEU A 362 -4.46 4.34 -5.10
CA LEU A 362 -3.58 5.50 -4.98
C LEU A 362 -2.71 5.64 -6.22
N HIS A 363 -2.32 6.88 -6.53
CA HIS A 363 -1.39 7.19 -7.60
C HIS A 363 -0.32 8.15 -7.11
N ALA A 364 0.87 8.04 -7.71
CA ALA A 364 2.02 8.86 -7.33
C ALA A 364 1.87 10.32 -7.79
N GLY A 365 1.02 10.57 -8.77
CA GLY A 365 0.76 11.89 -9.32
C GLY A 365 -0.09 11.84 -10.59
N ILE A 366 -0.28 12.99 -11.23
CA ILE A 366 -1.18 13.18 -12.37
C ILE A 366 -0.72 12.36 -13.58
N PHE A 367 0.57 12.36 -13.90
CA PHE A 367 1.09 11.62 -15.05
C PHE A 367 0.98 10.10 -14.85
N HIS A 368 1.19 9.64 -13.62
CA HIS A 368 1.02 8.22 -13.29
C HIS A 368 -0.45 7.80 -13.47
N LEU A 369 -1.40 8.60 -12.98
CA LEU A 369 -2.83 8.35 -13.18
C LEU A 369 -3.19 8.33 -14.67
N LEU A 370 -2.69 9.30 -15.45
CA LEU A 370 -3.00 9.38 -16.89
C LEU A 370 -2.62 8.08 -17.63
N ILE A 371 -1.41 7.56 -17.38
CA ILE A 371 -0.96 6.29 -17.97
C ILE A 371 -1.89 5.14 -17.55
N THR A 372 -2.25 5.08 -16.26
CA THR A 372 -3.18 4.06 -15.75
C THR A 372 -4.53 4.11 -16.43
N VAL A 373 -5.13 5.29 -16.55
CA VAL A 373 -6.44 5.48 -17.18
C VAL A 373 -6.40 5.11 -18.66
N ILE A 374 -5.32 5.44 -19.38
CA ILE A 374 -5.14 5.01 -20.77
C ILE A 374 -5.14 3.48 -20.86
N VAL A 375 -4.31 2.80 -20.07
CA VAL A 375 -4.26 1.32 -20.08
C VAL A 375 -5.63 0.71 -19.74
N GLN A 376 -6.34 1.26 -18.76
CA GLN A 376 -7.67 0.79 -18.38
C GLN A 376 -8.71 0.99 -19.50
N LEU A 377 -8.82 2.20 -20.05
CA LEU A 377 -9.84 2.50 -21.05
C LEU A 377 -9.60 1.81 -22.40
N PHE A 378 -8.33 1.55 -22.76
CA PHE A 378 -8.00 0.87 -24.02
C PHE A 378 -7.93 -0.65 -23.89
N VAL A 379 -7.27 -1.18 -22.84
CA VAL A 379 -7.03 -2.62 -22.68
C VAL A 379 -8.06 -3.26 -21.76
N MET A 380 -8.25 -2.71 -20.57
CA MET A 380 -9.14 -3.32 -19.57
C MET A 380 -10.60 -3.29 -20.00
N ARG A 381 -11.08 -2.15 -20.51
CA ARG A 381 -12.44 -1.99 -21.05
C ARG A 381 -12.73 -3.02 -22.14
N ASP A 382 -11.77 -3.24 -23.03
CA ASP A 382 -11.84 -4.20 -24.12
C ASP A 382 -11.91 -5.64 -23.56
N LEU A 383 -11.02 -6.00 -22.64
CA LEU A 383 -11.06 -7.30 -21.96
C LEU A 383 -12.37 -7.52 -21.18
N GLU A 384 -12.90 -6.49 -20.53
CA GLU A 384 -14.12 -6.58 -19.73
C GLU A 384 -15.37 -6.80 -20.58
N LYS A 385 -15.45 -6.18 -21.77
CA LYS A 385 -16.52 -6.47 -22.73
C LYS A 385 -16.62 -7.96 -23.06
N LEU A 386 -15.48 -8.67 -23.06
CA LEU A 386 -15.41 -10.11 -23.32
C LEU A 386 -15.64 -10.97 -22.07
N ALA A 387 -14.89 -10.70 -21.00
CA ALA A 387 -14.85 -11.57 -19.82
C ALA A 387 -15.99 -11.29 -18.82
N GLY A 388 -16.60 -10.11 -18.91
CA GLY A 388 -17.56 -9.59 -17.97
C GLY A 388 -16.93 -8.85 -16.78
N PRO A 389 -17.73 -8.02 -16.08
CA PRO A 389 -17.25 -7.13 -15.02
C PRO A 389 -16.66 -7.90 -13.84
N VAL A 390 -17.36 -8.94 -13.35
CA VAL A 390 -16.96 -9.68 -12.14
C VAL A 390 -15.65 -10.43 -12.36
N ARG A 391 -15.49 -11.10 -13.50
CA ARG A 391 -14.27 -11.86 -13.80
C ARG A 391 -13.07 -10.95 -13.97
N THR A 392 -13.26 -9.84 -14.67
CA THR A 392 -12.23 -8.81 -14.84
C THR A 392 -11.85 -8.20 -13.50
N ALA A 393 -12.82 -7.94 -12.61
CA ALA A 393 -12.56 -7.46 -11.26
C ALA A 393 -11.72 -8.44 -10.43
N VAL A 394 -12.06 -9.73 -10.44
CA VAL A 394 -11.28 -10.74 -9.72
C VAL A 394 -9.85 -10.84 -10.25
N ILE A 395 -9.68 -10.93 -11.59
CA ILE A 395 -8.34 -10.99 -12.19
C ILE A 395 -7.53 -9.74 -11.83
N TYR A 396 -8.11 -8.55 -11.97
CA TYR A 396 -7.46 -7.27 -11.72
C TYR A 396 -7.07 -7.10 -10.24
N MET A 397 -8.01 -7.31 -9.32
CA MET A 397 -7.75 -7.09 -7.90
C MET A 397 -6.80 -8.14 -7.32
N CYS A 398 -6.99 -9.43 -7.62
CA CYS A 398 -6.16 -10.48 -7.05
C CYS A 398 -4.72 -10.46 -7.60
N SER A 399 -4.53 -10.18 -8.90
CA SER A 399 -3.17 -10.02 -9.46
C SER A 399 -2.45 -8.81 -8.88
N GLY A 400 -3.17 -7.69 -8.67
CA GLY A 400 -2.63 -6.50 -8.02
C GLY A 400 -2.19 -6.76 -6.58
N VAL A 401 -3.05 -7.36 -5.76
CA VAL A 401 -2.75 -7.69 -4.35
C VAL A 401 -1.57 -8.66 -4.26
N ALA A 402 -1.54 -9.70 -5.10
CA ALA A 402 -0.43 -10.66 -5.11
C ALA A 402 0.89 -10.02 -5.57
N GLY A 403 0.84 -9.15 -6.58
CA GLY A 403 1.99 -8.35 -7.01
C GLY A 403 2.50 -7.44 -5.90
N ASN A 404 1.61 -6.69 -5.25
CA ASN A 404 1.95 -5.82 -4.12
C ASN A 404 2.54 -6.60 -2.94
N LEU A 405 2.05 -7.82 -2.68
CA LEU A 405 2.58 -8.69 -1.63
C LEU A 405 4.01 -9.15 -1.95
N ALA A 406 4.26 -9.59 -3.19
CA ALA A 406 5.61 -9.94 -3.62
C ALA A 406 6.56 -8.74 -3.53
N SER A 407 6.10 -7.58 -3.98
CA SER A 407 6.85 -6.34 -3.86
C SER A 407 7.13 -5.93 -2.41
N ALA A 408 6.18 -6.12 -1.50
CA ALA A 408 6.38 -5.85 -0.07
C ALA A 408 7.45 -6.77 0.56
N ILE A 409 7.70 -7.95 -0.01
CA ILE A 409 8.74 -8.88 0.42
C ILE A 409 10.12 -8.44 -0.10
N PHE A 410 10.21 -8.13 -1.40
CA PHE A 410 11.51 -7.89 -2.05
C PHE A 410 11.95 -6.42 -2.06
N VAL A 411 11.02 -5.48 -1.87
CA VAL A 411 11.24 -4.02 -1.87
C VAL A 411 10.54 -3.37 -0.66
N PRO A 412 10.95 -3.71 0.58
CA PRO A 412 10.17 -3.38 1.77
C PRO A 412 10.17 -1.89 2.14
N TYR A 413 11.26 -1.17 1.84
CA TYR A 413 11.51 0.18 2.35
C TYR A 413 11.10 1.32 1.40
N ARG A 414 10.28 1.01 0.39
CA ARG A 414 9.83 1.97 -0.62
C ARG A 414 8.31 2.04 -0.64
N ALA A 415 7.79 3.27 -0.61
CA ALA A 415 6.38 3.55 -0.79
C ALA A 415 6.00 3.33 -2.25
N GLU A 416 5.00 2.48 -2.50
CA GLU A 416 4.51 2.19 -3.84
C GLU A 416 2.98 2.26 -3.90
N VAL A 417 2.51 2.72 -5.04
CA VAL A 417 1.11 3.01 -5.33
C VAL A 417 0.82 2.68 -6.78
N GLY A 418 -0.45 2.55 -7.12
CA GLY A 418 -0.93 2.31 -8.46
C GLY A 418 -1.17 0.84 -8.73
N PRO A 419 -2.03 0.53 -9.71
CA PRO A 419 -2.44 -0.84 -10.01
C PRO A 419 -1.51 -1.54 -11.01
N ALA A 420 -0.21 -1.22 -11.01
CA ALA A 420 0.71 -1.70 -12.04
C ALA A 420 0.77 -3.25 -12.08
N GLY A 421 0.80 -3.91 -10.92
CA GLY A 421 0.67 -5.37 -10.83
C GLY A 421 -0.62 -5.91 -11.48
N SER A 422 -1.75 -5.22 -11.27
CA SER A 422 -3.03 -5.56 -11.93
C SER A 422 -2.98 -5.40 -13.44
N GLN A 423 -2.32 -4.35 -13.94
CA GLN A 423 -2.16 -4.10 -15.37
C GLN A 423 -1.30 -5.18 -16.05
N PHE A 424 -0.24 -5.65 -15.38
CA PHE A 424 0.52 -6.81 -15.87
C PHE A 424 -0.29 -8.11 -15.78
N GLY A 425 -1.22 -8.22 -14.83
CA GLY A 425 -2.23 -9.28 -14.83
C GLY A 425 -3.17 -9.24 -16.04
N LEU A 426 -3.59 -8.04 -16.48
CA LEU A 426 -4.34 -7.85 -17.72
C LEU A 426 -3.48 -8.14 -18.96
N LEU A 427 -2.18 -7.82 -18.93
CA LEU A 427 -1.26 -8.21 -20.00
C LEU A 427 -1.20 -9.74 -20.11
N ALA A 428 -1.11 -10.46 -19.00
CA ALA A 428 -1.16 -11.92 -18.99
C ALA A 428 -2.49 -12.48 -19.55
N CYS A 429 -3.60 -11.80 -19.27
CA CYS A 429 -4.92 -12.11 -19.85
C CYS A 429 -4.89 -12.10 -21.39
N LEU A 430 -4.19 -11.14 -22.01
CA LEU A 430 -3.99 -11.09 -23.46
C LEU A 430 -3.17 -12.27 -24.01
N PHE A 431 -2.22 -12.81 -23.24
CA PHE A 431 -1.49 -14.03 -23.61
C PHE A 431 -2.43 -15.23 -23.60
N VAL A 432 -3.21 -15.41 -22.53
CA VAL A 432 -4.18 -16.50 -22.42
C VAL A 432 -5.21 -16.43 -23.54
N GLU A 433 -5.69 -15.23 -23.90
CA GLU A 433 -6.60 -15.00 -25.03
C GLU A 433 -6.00 -15.52 -26.34
N VAL A 434 -4.73 -15.20 -26.64
CA VAL A 434 -4.04 -15.71 -27.84
C VAL A 434 -3.90 -17.24 -27.83
N ILE A 435 -3.58 -17.82 -26.68
CA ILE A 435 -3.43 -19.27 -26.54
C ILE A 435 -4.77 -19.98 -26.73
N HIS A 436 -5.86 -19.45 -26.18
CA HIS A 436 -7.21 -19.98 -26.40
C HIS A 436 -7.63 -19.87 -27.87
N CYS A 437 -7.26 -18.79 -28.56
CA CYS A 437 -7.55 -18.57 -29.98
C CYS A 437 -6.57 -19.23 -30.96
N TRP A 438 -5.62 -20.03 -30.49
CA TRP A 438 -4.47 -20.44 -31.30
C TRP A 438 -4.86 -21.04 -32.66
N GLN A 439 -5.89 -21.89 -32.66
CA GLN A 439 -6.36 -22.57 -33.88
C GLN A 439 -7.15 -21.66 -34.84
N MET A 440 -7.74 -20.57 -34.35
CA MET A 440 -8.50 -19.61 -35.16
C MET A 440 -7.62 -18.55 -35.81
N LEU A 441 -6.45 -18.26 -35.25
CA LEU A 441 -5.56 -17.21 -35.74
C LEU A 441 -4.79 -17.67 -36.99
N LYS A 442 -4.64 -16.77 -37.97
CA LYS A 442 -3.85 -17.07 -39.18
C LYS A 442 -2.36 -17.29 -38.85
N ARG A 443 -1.80 -16.43 -37.99
CA ARG A 443 -0.39 -16.45 -37.54
C ARG A 443 -0.29 -16.32 -36.00
N PRO A 444 -0.62 -17.38 -35.23
CA PRO A 444 -0.66 -17.30 -33.77
C PRO A 444 0.73 -17.12 -33.15
N SER A 445 1.76 -17.78 -33.69
CA SER A 445 3.15 -17.63 -33.23
C SER A 445 3.67 -16.20 -33.37
N ALA A 446 3.39 -15.55 -34.50
CA ALA A 446 3.74 -14.14 -34.71
C ALA A 446 2.97 -13.21 -33.75
N ALA A 447 1.70 -13.51 -33.46
CA ALA A 447 0.91 -12.75 -32.50
C ALA A 447 1.46 -12.86 -31.07
N LEU A 448 1.86 -14.06 -30.66
CA LEU A 448 2.48 -14.33 -29.36
C LEU A 448 3.87 -13.67 -29.29
N LEU A 449 4.68 -13.76 -30.35
CA LEU A 449 6.00 -13.12 -30.41
C LEU A 449 5.90 -11.61 -30.28
N LYS A 450 5.00 -10.94 -31.02
CA LYS A 450 4.80 -9.49 -30.91
C LYS A 450 4.37 -9.08 -29.50
N LEU A 451 3.47 -9.84 -28.88
CA LEU A 451 3.03 -9.61 -27.51
C LEU A 451 4.17 -9.85 -26.50
N GLY A 452 4.98 -10.89 -26.74
CA GLY A 452 6.20 -11.22 -25.98
C GLY A 452 7.26 -10.13 -26.05
N VAL A 453 7.51 -9.57 -27.23
CA VAL A 453 8.43 -8.43 -27.40
C VAL A 453 7.91 -7.21 -26.66
N GLY A 454 6.61 -6.91 -26.76
CA GLY A 454 5.99 -5.82 -26.00
C GLY A 454 6.13 -6.01 -24.48
N ALA A 455 5.85 -7.22 -23.98
CA ALA A 455 6.02 -7.56 -22.57
C ALA A 455 7.50 -7.43 -22.13
N ALA A 456 8.43 -7.92 -22.94
CA ALA A 456 9.87 -7.79 -22.68
C ALA A 456 10.28 -6.31 -22.57
N VAL A 457 9.85 -5.46 -23.51
CA VAL A 457 10.11 -4.01 -23.44
C VAL A 457 9.56 -3.41 -22.15
N LEU A 458 8.35 -3.79 -21.73
CA LEU A 458 7.77 -3.30 -20.46
C LEU A 458 8.58 -3.74 -19.23
N PHE A 459 9.06 -4.99 -19.19
CA PHE A 459 9.94 -5.46 -18.12
C PHE A 459 11.33 -4.80 -18.15
N LEU A 460 11.88 -4.51 -19.35
CA LEU A 460 13.11 -3.74 -19.49
C LEU A 460 12.94 -2.30 -18.99
N LEU A 461 11.84 -1.65 -19.34
CA LEU A 461 11.50 -0.32 -18.81
C LEU A 461 11.27 -0.35 -17.30
N GLY A 462 10.81 -1.47 -16.76
CA GLY A 462 10.66 -1.63 -15.32
C GLY A 462 11.97 -1.79 -14.55
N LEU A 463 13.11 -1.90 -15.23
CA LEU A 463 14.44 -1.79 -14.63
C LEU A 463 14.87 -0.33 -14.39
N LEU A 464 14.05 0.64 -14.80
CA LEU A 464 14.25 2.05 -14.48
C LEU A 464 13.96 2.28 -12.99
N PRO A 465 14.65 3.25 -12.37
CA PRO A 465 14.31 3.67 -11.02
C PRO A 465 12.84 4.10 -10.99
N TRP A 466 12.20 3.94 -9.84
CA TRP A 466 10.79 4.28 -9.63
C TRP A 466 9.76 3.29 -10.20
N VAL A 467 10.17 2.23 -10.89
CA VAL A 467 9.29 1.14 -11.31
C VAL A 467 9.52 -0.08 -10.42
N ASP A 468 8.49 -0.93 -10.28
CA ASP A 468 8.56 -2.14 -9.48
C ASP A 468 8.28 -3.40 -10.29
N ASN A 469 9.37 -4.06 -10.70
CA ASN A 469 9.30 -5.28 -11.47
C ASN A 469 8.83 -6.48 -10.65
N TYR A 470 8.97 -6.49 -9.32
CA TYR A 470 8.43 -7.57 -8.51
C TYR A 470 6.90 -7.61 -8.56
N ALA A 471 6.24 -6.45 -8.40
CA ALA A 471 4.79 -6.38 -8.59
C ALA A 471 4.38 -6.76 -10.02
N HIS A 472 5.15 -6.36 -11.03
CA HIS A 472 4.85 -6.70 -12.43
C HIS A 472 4.94 -8.20 -12.72
N VAL A 473 6.03 -8.85 -12.30
CA VAL A 473 6.26 -10.28 -12.55
C VAL A 473 5.22 -11.12 -11.83
N PHE A 474 5.01 -10.90 -10.53
CA PHE A 474 4.05 -11.67 -9.77
C PHE A 474 2.60 -11.33 -10.18
N GLY A 475 2.30 -10.07 -10.50
CA GLY A 475 1.03 -9.69 -11.10
C GLY A 475 0.75 -10.41 -12.41
N PHE A 476 1.76 -10.54 -13.29
CA PHE A 476 1.66 -11.32 -14.53
C PHE A 476 1.42 -12.81 -14.24
N VAL A 477 2.16 -13.44 -13.33
CA VAL A 477 2.01 -14.87 -13.00
C VAL A 477 0.61 -15.17 -12.44
N PHE A 478 0.16 -14.39 -11.46
CA PHE A 478 -1.18 -14.55 -10.90
C PHE A 478 -2.27 -14.23 -11.93
N GLY A 479 -2.09 -13.18 -12.73
CA GLY A 479 -2.99 -12.83 -13.82
C GLY A 479 -3.09 -13.94 -14.86
N PHE A 480 -1.99 -14.61 -15.20
CA PHE A 480 -1.97 -15.73 -16.14
C PHE A 480 -2.79 -16.92 -15.62
N LEU A 481 -2.55 -17.33 -14.36
CA LEU A 481 -3.27 -18.44 -13.74
C LEU A 481 -4.77 -18.14 -13.57
N LEU A 482 -5.10 -16.94 -13.09
CA LEU A 482 -6.50 -16.52 -12.91
C LEU A 482 -7.22 -16.35 -14.25
N SER A 483 -6.53 -15.84 -15.28
CA SER A 483 -7.11 -15.72 -16.62
C SER A 483 -7.39 -17.09 -17.23
N TYR A 484 -6.51 -18.08 -17.05
CA TYR A 484 -6.76 -19.45 -17.47
C TYR A 484 -7.97 -20.08 -16.77
N ALA A 485 -8.19 -19.76 -15.50
CA ALA A 485 -9.31 -20.28 -14.72
C ALA A 485 -10.64 -19.58 -15.06
N LEU A 486 -10.62 -18.27 -15.33
CA LEU A 486 -11.83 -17.44 -15.36
C LEU A 486 -12.27 -16.99 -16.77
N LEU A 487 -11.37 -16.92 -17.75
CA LEU A 487 -11.76 -16.46 -19.09
C LEU A 487 -12.71 -17.46 -19.78
N PRO A 488 -13.68 -16.96 -20.57
CA PRO A 488 -14.49 -17.84 -21.41
C PRO A 488 -13.58 -18.60 -22.39
N TYR A 489 -13.86 -19.89 -22.62
CA TYR A 489 -13.07 -20.75 -23.49
C TYR A 489 -13.89 -21.21 -24.70
N VAL A 490 -13.25 -21.25 -25.87
CA VAL A 490 -13.82 -21.75 -27.13
C VAL A 490 -13.27 -23.15 -27.40
N SER A 491 -14.14 -24.15 -27.56
CA SER A 491 -13.74 -25.55 -27.74
C SER A 491 -13.67 -25.96 -29.20
N PHE A 492 -12.59 -26.62 -29.60
CA PHE A 492 -12.45 -27.21 -30.94
C PHE A 492 -12.60 -28.73 -30.84
N GLY A 493 -13.72 -29.28 -31.33
CA GLY A 493 -14.00 -30.73 -31.30
C GLY A 493 -14.80 -31.20 -30.08
N SER A 494 -14.55 -32.42 -29.59
CA SER A 494 -15.26 -32.99 -28.43
C SER A 494 -14.93 -32.20 -27.16
N TYR A 495 -15.96 -31.60 -26.57
CA TYR A 495 -15.82 -30.82 -25.35
C TYR A 495 -15.60 -31.74 -24.14
N ASP A 496 -14.34 -31.90 -23.71
CA ASP A 496 -14.02 -32.57 -22.45
C ASP A 496 -14.22 -31.62 -21.26
N ARG A 497 -15.43 -31.67 -20.71
CA ARG A 497 -15.81 -30.89 -19.52
C ARG A 497 -14.95 -31.24 -18.31
N THR A 498 -14.54 -32.49 -18.15
CA THR A 498 -13.81 -32.95 -16.97
C THR A 498 -12.39 -32.41 -16.98
N ALA A 499 -11.69 -32.50 -18.12
CA ALA A 499 -10.36 -31.91 -18.26
C ALA A 499 -10.38 -30.39 -18.03
N LYS A 500 -11.43 -29.69 -18.47
CA LYS A 500 -11.57 -28.25 -18.25
C LYS A 500 -11.78 -27.89 -16.79
N VAL A 501 -12.70 -28.57 -16.10
CA VAL A 501 -12.94 -28.37 -14.67
C VAL A 501 -11.67 -28.69 -13.87
N ALA A 502 -10.96 -29.76 -14.22
CA ALA A 502 -9.69 -30.11 -13.59
C ALA A 502 -8.62 -29.02 -13.80
N LEU A 503 -8.49 -28.45 -15.00
CA LEU A 503 -7.57 -27.34 -15.28
C LEU A 503 -7.91 -26.09 -14.46
N ILE A 504 -9.19 -25.72 -14.38
CA ILE A 504 -9.64 -24.56 -13.59
C ILE A 504 -9.25 -24.75 -12.12
N TRP A 505 -9.57 -25.91 -11.54
CA TRP A 505 -9.21 -26.21 -10.15
C TRP A 505 -7.69 -26.23 -9.95
N ALA A 506 -6.93 -26.80 -10.88
CA ALA A 506 -5.47 -26.80 -10.81
C ALA A 506 -4.91 -25.37 -10.79
N CYS A 507 -5.37 -24.48 -11.69
CA CYS A 507 -4.94 -23.08 -11.71
C CYS A 507 -5.33 -22.33 -10.43
N LEU A 508 -6.54 -22.55 -9.89
CA LEU A 508 -6.98 -21.92 -8.65
C LEU A 508 -6.19 -22.43 -7.44
N ILE A 509 -5.97 -23.74 -7.33
CA ILE A 509 -5.18 -24.35 -6.24
C ILE A 509 -3.74 -23.83 -6.29
N VAL A 510 -3.11 -23.79 -7.47
CA VAL A 510 -1.76 -23.26 -7.62
C VAL A 510 -1.71 -21.77 -7.26
N SER A 511 -2.70 -20.97 -7.67
CA SER A 511 -2.76 -19.55 -7.30
C SER A 511 -2.87 -19.36 -5.79
N VAL A 512 -3.75 -20.12 -5.12
CA VAL A 512 -3.90 -20.07 -3.65
C VAL A 512 -2.63 -20.55 -2.95
N ALA A 513 -2.02 -21.65 -3.41
CA ALA A 513 -0.79 -22.17 -2.84
C ALA A 513 0.38 -21.16 -2.96
N LEU A 514 0.52 -20.50 -4.11
CA LEU A 514 1.50 -19.43 -4.31
C LEU A 514 1.22 -18.24 -3.40
N PHE A 515 -0.05 -17.82 -3.27
CA PHE A 515 -0.41 -16.69 -2.40
C PHE A 515 -0.12 -16.98 -0.94
N VAL A 516 -0.51 -18.17 -0.46
CA VAL A 516 -0.20 -18.64 0.90
C VAL A 516 1.31 -18.71 1.10
N GLY A 517 2.07 -19.23 0.13
CA GLY A 517 3.52 -19.23 0.15
C GLY A 517 4.12 -17.82 0.31
N LEU A 518 3.60 -16.82 -0.40
CA LEU A 518 4.00 -15.43 -0.25
C LEU A 518 3.64 -14.85 1.12
N VAL A 519 2.46 -15.16 1.66
CA VAL A 519 2.06 -14.72 3.00
C VAL A 519 2.96 -15.33 4.08
N LEU A 520 3.28 -16.62 3.98
CA LEU A 520 4.22 -17.29 4.87
C LEU A 520 5.63 -16.68 4.75
N LEU A 521 6.08 -16.40 3.54
CA LEU A 521 7.36 -15.71 3.32
C LEU A 521 7.35 -14.30 3.93
N PHE A 522 6.24 -13.58 3.84
CA PHE A 522 6.10 -12.23 4.36
C PHE A 522 6.12 -12.18 5.90
N TYR A 523 5.40 -13.06 6.59
CA TYR A 523 5.28 -13.04 8.06
C TYR A 523 6.28 -13.93 8.79
N VAL A 524 6.60 -15.12 8.26
CA VAL A 524 7.39 -16.15 8.95
C VAL A 524 8.86 -16.08 8.56
N HIS A 525 9.17 -15.91 7.26
CA HIS A 525 10.53 -15.92 6.73
C HIS A 525 10.89 -14.64 5.94
N PRO A 526 10.83 -13.46 6.57
CA PRO A 526 11.08 -12.20 5.89
C PRO A 526 12.51 -12.10 5.33
N ILE A 527 12.61 -11.76 4.05
CA ILE A 527 13.89 -11.56 3.36
C ILE A 527 14.38 -10.14 3.64
N TYR A 528 15.44 -10.01 4.44
CA TYR A 528 16.08 -8.72 4.75
C TYR A 528 17.33 -8.44 3.91
N GLU A 529 18.01 -9.50 3.45
CA GLU A 529 19.27 -9.42 2.73
C GLU A 529 19.21 -10.36 1.53
N CYS A 530 19.15 -9.76 0.34
CA CYS A 530 19.25 -10.50 -0.91
C CYS A 530 20.16 -9.71 -1.84
N SER A 531 21.37 -10.22 -2.04
CA SER A 531 22.42 -9.58 -2.83
C SER A 531 22.09 -9.49 -4.32
N PHE A 532 21.14 -10.28 -4.81
CA PHE A 532 20.73 -10.28 -6.23
C PHE A 532 19.37 -9.60 -6.47
N CYS A 533 18.53 -9.48 -5.44
CA CYS A 533 17.14 -9.06 -5.61
C CYS A 533 17.00 -7.61 -6.11
N HIS A 534 17.93 -6.72 -5.74
CA HIS A 534 17.86 -5.32 -6.18
C HIS A 534 18.05 -5.16 -7.70
N TYR A 535 18.77 -6.08 -8.36
CA TYR A 535 19.01 -6.01 -9.81
C TYR A 535 17.76 -6.29 -10.65
N LEU A 536 16.77 -6.99 -10.11
CA LEU A 536 15.51 -7.23 -10.80
C LEU A 536 14.65 -5.96 -10.91
N ASN A 537 14.83 -5.01 -9.99
CA ASN A 537 14.12 -3.72 -10.01
C ASN A 537 14.96 -2.57 -10.58
N CYS A 538 16.28 -2.58 -10.41
CA CYS A 538 17.11 -1.49 -10.91
C CYS A 538 18.50 -1.99 -11.30
N LEU A 539 18.87 -1.80 -12.58
CA LEU A 539 20.23 -2.02 -13.04
C LEU A 539 21.07 -0.75 -12.78
N PRO A 540 22.17 -0.84 -12.01
CA PRO A 540 23.01 0.32 -11.71
C PRO A 540 23.87 0.69 -12.94
N LEU A 541 23.25 1.30 -13.95
CA LEU A 541 23.92 1.79 -15.16
C LEU A 541 24.83 2.99 -14.87
N THR A 542 24.48 3.80 -13.87
CA THR A 542 25.34 4.84 -13.28
C THR A 542 25.36 4.70 -11.76
N ARG A 543 26.33 5.33 -11.08
CA ARG A 543 26.51 5.20 -9.62
C ARG A 543 25.27 5.65 -8.83
N ASP A 544 24.55 6.66 -9.31
CA ASP A 544 23.48 7.31 -8.54
C ASP A 544 22.06 6.88 -8.96
N LEU A 545 21.92 6.14 -10.08
CA LEU A 545 20.61 5.82 -10.67
C LEU A 545 19.72 4.96 -9.77
N CYS A 546 20.33 4.05 -9.01
CA CYS A 546 19.63 3.12 -8.12
C CYS A 546 19.80 3.49 -6.64
N ASP A 547 20.28 4.69 -6.30
CA ASP A 547 20.52 5.08 -4.91
C ASP A 547 19.23 5.20 -4.10
N SER A 548 18.10 5.50 -4.75
CA SER A 548 16.77 5.42 -4.12
C SER A 548 16.39 3.99 -3.67
N HIS A 549 17.04 2.96 -4.23
CA HIS A 549 16.85 1.56 -3.84
C HIS A 549 17.88 1.06 -2.81
N ARG A 550 19.02 1.76 -2.64
CA ARG A 550 20.04 1.46 -1.62
C ARG A 550 19.75 2.26 -0.36
N ILE A 551 18.71 1.84 0.37
CA ILE A 551 18.39 2.47 1.65
C ILE A 551 19.35 1.91 2.70
N ASN A 552 20.46 2.63 2.90
CA ASN A 552 21.18 2.54 4.17
C ASN A 552 20.25 3.11 5.24
N ILE A 553 19.67 2.23 6.07
CA ILE A 553 18.98 2.61 7.31
C ILE A 553 20.05 3.00 8.34
N THR A 554 20.92 3.94 7.97
CA THR A 554 21.73 4.68 8.91
C THR A 554 20.96 5.97 9.14
N ARG A 555 20.10 5.98 10.17
CA ARG A 555 19.58 7.23 10.74
C ARG A 555 20.79 8.14 10.94
N GLN A 556 20.85 9.26 10.23
CA GLN A 556 22.01 10.13 10.28
C GLN A 556 22.13 10.63 11.72
N ASP A 557 23.23 10.24 12.39
CA ASP A 557 23.61 10.81 13.67
C ASP A 557 24.10 12.25 13.38
N THR A 558 23.17 13.21 13.33
CA THR A 558 23.48 14.66 13.36
C THR A 558 23.49 15.20 14.79
#